data_AF-A0A948XBA8-F1
#
_entry.id   AF-A0A948XBA8-F1
#
_cell.length_a   1.000
_cell.length_b   1.000
_cell.length_c   1.000
_cell.angle_alpha   90.00
_cell.angle_beta   90.00
_cell.angle_gamma   90.00
#
_symmetry.space_group_name_H-M   'P 1'
#
loop_
_entity.id
_entity.type
_entity.pdbx_description
1 polymer ?
#
loop_
_entity_poly.entity_id
_entity_poly.type
_entity_poly.pdbx_seq_one_letter_code
_entity_poly.pdbx_strand_id
1 'polypeptide(L)'
;MKYGHFSSDGAEYIITTPNTPRPWINYLTNEEYCAVISQTAGGYSFLRDCRLGRITRWLPENWHFDRPGRYIFLRDAGTRDCWSATYQPIRKALASFECRHGLGYTVIRSRYKGVETEVTYFVPRRDNCEL
;
A
#
# COMPACT_ATOMS: atom_id res chain seq x y z
N MET A 1 -9.19 8.18 -18.91
CA MET A 1 -9.32 8.70 -17.53
C MET A 1 -7.94 8.84 -16.91
N LYS A 2 -7.74 9.81 -16.00
CA LYS A 2 -6.51 9.96 -15.21
C LYS A 2 -6.75 9.36 -13.82
N TYR A 3 -5.79 8.59 -13.31
CA TYR A 3 -5.87 7.94 -11.98
C TYR A 3 -4.98 8.63 -10.94
N GLY A 4 -4.23 9.64 -11.37
CA GLY A 4 -3.24 10.33 -10.55
C GLY A 4 -2.52 11.43 -11.31
N HIS A 5 -1.57 12.07 -10.64
CA HIS A 5 -0.72 13.15 -11.14
C HIS A 5 0.58 13.22 -10.35
N PHE A 6 1.60 13.89 -10.90
CA PHE A 6 2.79 14.21 -10.12
C PHE A 6 2.50 15.35 -9.15
N SER A 7 3.12 15.27 -7.98
CA SER A 7 3.29 16.39 -7.06
C SER A 7 3.98 17.59 -7.75
N SER A 8 3.84 18.78 -7.18
CA SER A 8 4.36 20.02 -7.77
C SER A 8 5.89 20.05 -7.91
N ASP A 9 6.60 19.36 -7.02
CA ASP A 9 8.06 19.22 -7.05
C ASP A 9 8.52 17.98 -7.84
N GLY A 10 7.58 17.12 -8.26
CA GLY A 10 7.85 15.88 -9.00
C GLY A 10 8.42 14.74 -8.16
N ALA A 11 8.52 14.90 -6.83
CA ALA A 11 9.14 13.90 -5.95
C ALA A 11 8.20 12.71 -5.63
N GLU A 12 6.89 12.93 -5.77
CA GLU A 12 5.85 11.93 -5.55
C GLU A 12 4.93 11.79 -6.76
N TYR A 13 4.45 10.57 -7.01
CA TYR A 13 3.28 10.33 -7.83
C TYR A 13 2.04 10.08 -6.96
N ILE A 14 1.02 10.92 -7.13
CA ILE A 14 -0.22 10.94 -6.33
C ILE A 14 -1.32 10.21 -7.10
N ILE A 15 -1.80 9.10 -6.55
CA ILE A 15 -2.88 8.26 -7.07
C ILE A 15 -4.16 8.60 -6.28
N THR A 16 -5.20 9.09 -6.97
CA THR A 16 -6.41 9.64 -6.32
C THR A 16 -7.57 8.65 -6.26
N THR A 17 -7.35 7.40 -6.69
CA THR A 17 -8.36 6.34 -6.64
C THR A 17 -7.68 4.98 -6.46
N PRO A 18 -8.25 4.07 -5.65
CA PRO A 18 -7.66 2.76 -5.48
C PRO A 18 -7.91 1.85 -6.69
N ASN A 19 -8.86 2.21 -7.56
CA ASN A 19 -9.31 1.43 -8.72
C ASN A 19 -8.54 1.80 -9.99
N THR A 20 -7.22 1.61 -9.95
CA THR A 20 -6.37 1.71 -11.14
C THR A 20 -6.61 0.51 -12.08
N PRO A 21 -6.27 0.60 -13.39
CA PRO A 21 -6.45 -0.51 -14.33
C PRO A 21 -5.61 -1.74 -13.98
N ARG A 22 -4.49 -1.53 -13.28
CA ARG A 22 -3.59 -2.53 -12.72
C ARG A 22 -2.99 -1.99 -11.42
N PRO A 23 -2.52 -2.85 -10.51
CA PRO A 23 -1.76 -2.40 -9.35
C PRO A 23 -0.57 -1.56 -9.79
N TRP A 24 -0.46 -0.35 -9.25
CA TRP A 24 0.68 0.54 -9.44
C TRP A 24 1.56 0.38 -8.21
N ILE A 25 2.83 0.02 -8.44
CA ILE A 25 3.74 -0.39 -7.38
C ILE A 25 4.84 0.64 -7.14
N ASN A 26 5.42 0.57 -5.95
CA ASN A 26 6.65 1.24 -5.56
C ASN A 26 7.62 0.23 -4.92
N TYR A 27 8.89 0.62 -4.86
CA TYR A 27 9.96 -0.13 -4.21
C TYR A 27 10.43 0.63 -2.97
N LEU A 28 10.47 -0.09 -1.84
CA LEU A 28 11.02 0.40 -0.57
C LEU A 28 12.25 -0.45 -0.27
N THR A 29 13.43 0.16 -0.18
CA THR A 29 14.65 -0.63 0.02
C THR A 29 15.78 0.16 0.66
N ASN A 30 16.62 -0.57 1.40
CA ASN A 30 17.92 -0.13 1.91
C ASN A 30 19.08 -0.96 1.30
N GLU A 31 18.89 -1.48 0.07
CA GLU A 31 19.79 -2.40 -0.66
C GLU A 31 19.72 -3.86 -0.19
N GLU A 32 19.56 -4.13 1.10
CA GLU A 32 19.46 -5.50 1.61
C GLU A 32 18.00 -5.96 1.72
N TYR A 33 17.18 -5.19 2.44
CA TYR A 33 15.74 -5.42 2.53
C TYR A 33 15.04 -4.71 1.39
N CYS A 34 14.12 -5.40 0.73
CA CYS A 34 13.30 -4.83 -0.32
C CYS A 34 11.83 -5.21 -0.12
N ALA A 35 10.96 -4.22 -0.27
CA ALA A 35 9.52 -4.38 -0.29
C ALA A 35 8.94 -3.82 -1.58
N VAL A 36 8.17 -4.66 -2.25
CA VAL A 36 7.30 -4.27 -3.36
C VAL A 36 5.92 -4.01 -2.79
N ILE A 37 5.42 -2.78 -2.93
CA ILE A 37 4.14 -2.35 -2.39
C ILE A 37 3.28 -1.71 -3.47
N SER A 38 1.99 -2.01 -3.50
CA SER A 38 1.02 -1.36 -4.40
C SER A 38 0.36 -0.14 -3.76
N GLN A 39 -0.39 0.60 -4.57
CA GLN A 39 -1.24 1.70 -4.11
C GLN A 39 -2.29 1.27 -3.08
N THR A 40 -2.62 -0.02 -2.99
CA THR A 40 -3.56 -0.57 -2.01
C THR A 40 -2.89 -1.45 -0.94
N ALA A 41 -1.59 -1.28 -0.73
CA ALA A 41 -0.75 -2.03 0.21
C ALA A 41 -0.66 -3.54 -0.04
N GLY A 42 -0.94 -3.99 -1.27
CA GLY A 42 -0.61 -5.34 -1.71
C GLY A 42 0.88 -5.50 -2.00
N GLY A 43 1.35 -6.74 -2.12
CA GLY A 43 2.74 -7.05 -2.48
C GLY A 43 3.49 -7.79 -1.38
N TYR A 44 4.82 -7.81 -1.48
CA TYR A 44 5.66 -8.62 -0.60
C TYR A 44 7.03 -8.02 -0.32
N SER A 45 7.69 -8.55 0.70
CA SER A 45 9.06 -8.19 1.04
C SER A 45 9.99 -9.40 1.09
N PHE A 46 11.29 -9.13 0.95
CA PHE A 46 12.35 -10.12 0.97
C PHE A 46 13.67 -9.50 1.43
N LEU A 47 14.55 -10.34 1.95
CA LEU A 47 15.91 -9.99 2.35
C LEU A 47 16.90 -10.57 1.33
N ARG A 48 17.63 -9.68 0.63
CA ARG A 48 18.68 -9.94 -0.38
C ARG A 48 18.23 -10.67 -1.64
N ASP A 49 17.53 -11.78 -1.51
CA ASP A 49 17.10 -12.64 -2.63
C ASP A 49 15.57 -12.80 -2.63
N CYS A 50 14.92 -12.43 -3.74
CA CYS A 50 13.46 -12.45 -3.85
C CYS A 50 12.83 -13.85 -3.96
N ARG A 51 13.64 -14.88 -4.24
CA ARG A 51 13.25 -16.30 -4.33
C ARG A 51 13.52 -17.03 -3.02
N LEU A 52 14.70 -16.85 -2.43
CA LEU A 52 15.15 -17.58 -1.24
C LEU A 52 14.91 -16.82 0.07
N GLY A 53 14.98 -15.49 0.05
CA GLY A 53 14.87 -14.62 1.21
C GLY A 53 13.49 -13.99 1.40
N ARG A 54 12.43 -14.58 0.83
CA ARG A 54 11.08 -14.00 0.88
C ARG A 54 10.50 -14.05 2.30
N ILE A 55 10.02 -12.90 2.78
CA ILE A 55 9.46 -12.75 4.14
C ILE A 55 7.95 -12.85 4.10
N THR A 56 7.29 -12.10 3.22
CA THR A 56 5.83 -12.17 3.06
C THR A 56 5.43 -12.83 1.74
N ARG A 57 4.29 -13.51 1.73
CA ARG A 57 3.80 -14.20 0.52
C ARG A 57 3.26 -13.18 -0.51
N TRP A 58 3.36 -13.51 -1.79
CA TRP A 58 2.61 -12.87 -2.87
C TRP A 58 2.11 -13.92 -3.85
N LEU A 59 0.87 -13.79 -4.31
CA LEU A 59 0.20 -14.78 -5.14
C LEU A 59 -0.12 -14.18 -6.53
N PRO A 60 0.85 -14.19 -7.48
CA PRO A 60 0.68 -13.59 -8.80
C PRO A 60 -0.37 -14.29 -9.67
N GLU A 61 -0.59 -15.60 -9.45
CA GLU A 61 -1.49 -16.43 -10.25
C GLU A 61 -2.97 -16.37 -9.80
N ASN A 62 -3.28 -15.60 -8.75
CA ASN A 62 -4.61 -15.61 -8.16
C ASN A 62 -5.54 -14.62 -8.88
N TRP A 63 -6.83 -14.99 -9.03
CA TRP A 63 -7.89 -14.16 -9.65
C TRP A 63 -8.07 -12.81 -8.94
N HIS A 64 -7.59 -12.72 -7.70
CA HIS A 64 -7.47 -11.50 -6.92
C HIS A 64 -6.03 -10.97 -7.00
N PHE A 65 -5.69 -10.32 -8.12
CA PHE A 65 -4.45 -9.56 -8.27
C PHE A 65 -4.23 -8.63 -7.07
N ASP A 66 -2.97 -8.47 -6.65
CA ASP A 66 -2.53 -7.60 -5.54
C ASP A 66 -2.78 -8.10 -4.11
N ARG A 67 -2.70 -9.42 -3.89
CA ARG A 67 -2.84 -10.03 -2.56
C ARG A 67 -1.83 -11.16 -2.31
N PRO A 68 -1.49 -11.45 -1.04
CA PRO A 68 -1.78 -10.65 0.16
C PRO A 68 -0.94 -9.35 0.22
N GLY A 69 -1.01 -8.65 1.35
CA GLY A 69 -0.42 -7.33 1.57
C GLY A 69 -0.33 -6.94 3.05
N ARG A 70 0.00 -5.68 3.34
CA ARG A 70 0.19 -5.11 4.69
C ARG A 70 -1.07 -4.36 5.11
N TYR A 71 -2.10 -5.11 5.50
CA TYR A 71 -3.43 -4.54 5.73
C TYR A 71 -3.64 -4.17 7.20
N ILE A 72 -4.16 -2.97 7.42
CA ILE A 72 -4.67 -2.51 8.71
C ILE A 72 -6.19 -2.53 8.65
N PHE A 73 -6.80 -3.33 9.51
CA PHE A 73 -8.25 -3.45 9.64
C PHE A 73 -8.74 -2.57 10.79
N LEU A 74 -9.76 -1.78 10.50
CA LEU A 74 -10.46 -0.97 11.49
C LEU A 74 -11.84 -1.56 11.71
N ARG A 75 -12.33 -1.45 12.95
CA ARG A 75 -13.67 -1.86 13.34
C ARG A 75 -14.27 -0.84 14.28
N ASP A 76 -15.46 -0.37 13.94
CA ASP A 76 -16.25 0.47 14.83
C ASP A 76 -16.81 -0.37 15.98
N ALA A 77 -16.59 0.05 17.23
CA ALA A 77 -16.94 -0.74 18.40
C ALA A 77 -18.46 -0.85 18.63
N GLY A 78 -19.23 0.16 18.22
CA GLY A 78 -20.68 0.24 18.42
C GLY A 78 -21.47 -0.47 17.32
N THR A 79 -21.20 -0.12 16.07
CA THR A 79 -21.86 -0.68 14.87
C THR A 79 -21.30 -2.03 14.44
N ARG A 80 -20.10 -2.39 14.91
CA ARG A 80 -19.31 -3.56 14.49
C ARG A 80 -18.92 -3.56 13.01
N ASP A 81 -19.09 -2.45 12.28
CA ASP A 81 -18.69 -2.32 10.88
C ASP A 81 -17.17 -2.34 10.75
N CYS A 82 -16.65 -2.98 9.70
CA CYS A 82 -15.23 -3.15 9.47
C CYS A 82 -14.83 -2.61 8.10
N TRP A 83 -13.65 -1.99 8.03
CA TRP A 83 -13.05 -1.53 6.78
C TRP A 83 -11.52 -1.63 6.84
N SER A 84 -10.88 -1.44 5.69
CA SER A 84 -9.42 -1.46 5.57
C SER A 84 -8.90 -0.04 5.39
N ALA A 85 -7.79 0.30 6.06
CA ALA A 85 -7.14 1.60 5.93
C ALA A 85 -6.68 1.89 4.49
N THR A 86 -6.33 0.84 3.74
CA THR A 86 -5.71 0.93 2.42
C THR A 86 -6.62 0.42 1.30
N TYR A 87 -7.95 0.52 1.51
CA TYR A 87 -9.01 0.01 0.63
C TYR A 87 -9.07 -1.53 0.51
N GLN A 88 -7.99 -2.19 0.09
CA GLN A 88 -7.89 -3.66 0.10
C GLN A 88 -7.70 -4.18 1.54
N PRO A 89 -8.19 -5.37 1.89
CA PRO A 89 -8.94 -6.30 1.03
C PRO A 89 -10.46 -6.15 1.11
N ILE A 90 -11.03 -5.35 2.03
CA ILE A 90 -12.49 -5.26 2.25
C ILE A 90 -13.20 -4.47 1.16
N ARG A 91 -12.55 -3.44 0.59
CA ARG A 91 -13.05 -2.63 -0.55
C ARG A 91 -14.35 -1.89 -0.28
N LYS A 92 -14.52 -1.34 0.93
CA LYS A 92 -15.62 -0.42 1.22
C LYS A 92 -15.54 0.81 0.31
N ALA A 93 -16.69 1.39 -0.01
CA ALA A 93 -16.76 2.68 -0.68
C ALA A 93 -16.23 3.77 0.27
N LEU A 94 -15.10 4.38 -0.09
CA LEU A 94 -14.43 5.41 0.68
C LEU A 94 -14.96 6.79 0.28
N ALA A 95 -15.02 7.72 1.24
CA ALA A 95 -15.33 9.12 0.98
C ALA A 95 -14.16 9.83 0.27
N SER A 96 -12.93 9.44 0.59
CA SER A 96 -11.72 9.86 -0.13
C SER A 96 -10.64 8.78 -0.06
N PHE A 97 -9.74 8.79 -1.05
CA PHE A 97 -8.58 7.92 -1.12
C PHE A 97 -7.44 8.65 -1.83
N GLU A 98 -6.24 8.53 -1.30
CA GLU A 98 -5.01 9.01 -1.93
C GLU A 98 -3.87 8.06 -1.60
N CYS A 99 -3.08 7.67 -2.60
CA CYS A 99 -1.79 7.01 -2.38
C CYS A 99 -0.68 7.86 -3.00
N ARG A 100 0.36 8.14 -2.24
CA ARG A 100 1.57 8.85 -2.67
C ARG A 100 2.71 7.86 -2.72
N HIS A 101 3.22 7.60 -3.92
CA HIS A 101 4.49 6.89 -4.07
C HIS A 101 5.60 7.92 -4.18
N GLY A 102 6.46 7.96 -3.16
CA GLY A 102 7.68 8.76 -3.16
C GLY A 102 8.92 7.88 -3.33
N LEU A 103 10.10 8.49 -3.19
CA LEU A 103 11.38 7.77 -3.31
C LEU A 103 11.65 6.95 -2.04
N GLY A 104 11.39 5.64 -2.10
CA GLY A 104 11.65 4.70 -1.00
C GLY A 104 10.59 4.69 0.11
N TYR A 105 9.47 5.38 -0.08
CA TYR A 105 8.32 5.37 0.83
C TYR A 105 6.99 5.41 0.07
N THR A 106 5.92 4.99 0.73
CA THR A 106 4.54 5.11 0.22
C THR A 106 3.62 5.56 1.33
N VAL A 107 2.78 6.58 1.08
CA VAL A 107 1.74 7.04 2.02
C VAL A 107 0.38 6.71 1.44
N ILE A 108 -0.48 6.01 2.19
CA ILE A 108 -1.86 5.73 1.81
C ILE A 108 -2.80 6.41 2.80
N ARG A 109 -3.61 7.32 2.29
CA ARG A 109 -4.67 8.03 3.02
C ARG A 109 -6.04 7.54 2.55
N SER A 110 -6.95 7.31 3.50
CA SER A 110 -8.35 7.07 3.17
C SER A 110 -9.29 7.61 4.23
N ARG A 111 -10.52 7.91 3.81
CA ARG A 111 -11.59 8.32 4.72
C ARG A 111 -12.82 7.43 4.53
N TYR A 112 -13.33 6.87 5.63
CA TYR A 112 -14.55 6.07 5.65
C TYR A 112 -15.43 6.50 6.83
N LYS A 113 -16.70 6.84 6.55
CA LYS A 113 -17.69 7.25 7.58
C LYS A 113 -17.16 8.25 8.61
N GLY A 114 -16.41 9.26 8.16
CA GLY A 114 -15.85 10.31 9.02
C GLY A 114 -14.54 9.95 9.73
N VAL A 115 -14.07 8.70 9.63
CA VAL A 115 -12.76 8.29 10.15
C VAL A 115 -11.73 8.41 9.02
N GLU A 116 -10.69 9.20 9.27
CA GLU A 116 -9.52 9.31 8.39
C GLU A 116 -8.39 8.42 8.89
N THR A 117 -7.71 7.78 7.96
CA THR A 117 -6.54 6.94 8.23
C THR A 117 -5.42 7.32 7.29
N GLU A 118 -4.19 7.31 7.80
CA GLU A 118 -2.97 7.53 7.04
C GLU A 118 -1.96 6.47 7.48
N VAL A 119 -1.35 5.79 6.51
CA VAL A 119 -0.32 4.79 6.76
C VAL A 119 0.87 5.11 5.87
N THR A 120 2.04 5.25 6.47
CA THR A 120 3.31 5.41 5.75
C THR A 120 4.06 4.09 5.83
N TYR A 121 4.52 3.60 4.68
CA TYR A 121 5.35 2.40 4.54
C TYR A 121 6.71 2.81 4.01
N PHE A 122 7.78 2.40 4.68
CA PHE A 122 9.15 2.60 4.19
C PHE A 122 10.11 1.57 4.77
N VAL A 123 11.31 1.48 4.18
CA VAL A 123 12.41 0.66 4.71
C VAL A 123 13.47 1.63 5.24
N PRO A 124 13.77 1.64 6.56
CA PRO A 124 14.80 2.49 7.11
C PRO A 124 16.18 2.09 6.59
N ARG A 125 17.06 3.10 6.43
CA ARG A 125 18.38 2.92 5.82
C ARG A 125 19.32 1.96 6.57
N ARG A 126 19.10 1.75 7.87
CA ARG A 126 20.02 1.01 8.75
C ARG A 126 19.44 -0.28 9.34
N ASP A 127 18.16 -0.55 9.11
CA ASP A 127 17.49 -1.72 9.67
C ASP A 127 16.79 -2.51 8.56
N ASN A 128 16.93 -3.83 8.61
CA ASN A 128 16.34 -4.75 7.64
C ASN A 128 14.90 -5.10 8.01
N CYS A 129 14.05 -4.07 8.08
CA CYS A 129 12.63 -4.17 8.38
C CYS A 129 11.80 -3.22 7.51
N GLU A 130 10.49 -3.40 7.53
CA GLU A 130 9.52 -2.45 6.98
C GLU A 130 8.82 -1.77 8.16
N LEU A 131 8.69 -0.44 8.08
CA LEU A 131 8.00 0.41 9.06
C LEU A 131 6.78 1.06 8.42
#